data_AF-A0A6H1LNN9-F1
#
_entry.id   AF-A0A6H1LNN9-F1
#
_cell.length_a   1.000
_cell.length_b   1.000
_cell.length_c   1.000
_cell.angle_alpha   90.00
_cell.angle_beta   90.00
_cell.angle_gamma   90.00
#
_symmetry.space_group_name_H-M   'P 1'
#
loop_
_entity.id
_entity.type
_entity.pdbx_description
1 polymer ?
#
loop_
_entity_poly.entity_id
_entity_poly.type
_entity_poly.pdbx_seq_one_letter_code
_entity_poly.pdbx_strand_id
1 'polypeptide(L)'
;MTRVQLTDAEWEFIGPYLPIGAYGPYPERLRYQFEGVIWRFKTGGQWREMPREFGAWSTVHNRFRQWRDAGVFEALPEGLIAEAAKRGEVDLSLVSIDSTTARAHHDAAGMHLGEDVITALEKAAAEEEKTRSKGGSLEEQSGQDVTADPEWEERRRIRRRRRLRLKAALLGRSRGGQTSKVHLAADRKCRPLAFVLTAGQAADSPQFIPVLKKLRVRGPVGRPRTRPDAVAGDKAYSSRGNRAHLRQRGIKAVIPEKKDQAANRKKKGSGGGRPVSHDADLYKERNTVERLINKLKAWRGIATRYDKTPDSYLAGLHLRASMIWIKDLTRTTH
;
A
#
# COMPACT_ATOMS: atom_id res chain seq x y z
N MET A 1 17.97 -26.17 7.70
CA MET A 1 16.98 -26.86 6.86
C MET A 1 15.90 -25.88 6.43
N THR A 2 16.09 -25.18 5.32
CA THR A 2 15.01 -24.38 4.72
C THR A 2 14.23 -25.28 3.79
N ARG A 3 13.05 -25.71 4.28
CA ARG A 3 12.07 -26.48 3.53
C ARG A 3 11.64 -25.68 2.30
N VAL A 4 11.52 -26.35 1.16
CA VAL A 4 10.78 -25.92 -0.03
C VAL A 4 9.53 -25.15 0.43
N GLN A 5 9.39 -23.90 -0.01
CA GLN A 5 8.38 -22.98 0.53
C GLN A 5 7.06 -23.03 -0.23
N LEU A 6 7.10 -23.46 -1.49
CA LEU A 6 5.94 -23.58 -2.37
C LEU A 6 5.68 -25.05 -2.67
N THR A 7 4.43 -25.49 -2.65
CA THR A 7 4.06 -26.77 -3.28
C THR A 7 3.94 -26.64 -4.80
N ASP A 8 3.84 -27.74 -5.53
CA ASP A 8 3.66 -27.71 -6.99
C ASP A 8 2.35 -27.01 -7.37
N ALA A 9 1.27 -27.30 -6.64
CA ALA A 9 -0.01 -26.62 -6.80
C ALA A 9 0.07 -25.11 -6.52
N GLU A 10 0.85 -24.68 -5.52
CA GLU A 10 1.07 -23.24 -5.28
C GLU A 10 1.90 -22.60 -6.40
N TRP A 11 2.84 -23.35 -6.98
CA TRP A 11 3.71 -22.88 -8.06
C TRP A 11 2.95 -22.69 -9.38
N GLU A 12 1.95 -23.52 -9.68
CA GLU A 12 1.09 -23.40 -10.87
C GLU A 12 0.40 -22.04 -10.98
N PHE A 13 0.09 -21.41 -9.85
CA PHE A 13 -0.47 -20.05 -9.83
C PHE A 13 0.57 -18.94 -10.11
N ILE A 14 1.85 -19.20 -9.83
CA ILE A 14 2.93 -18.20 -9.87
C ILE A 14 3.68 -18.25 -11.20
N GLY A 15 4.07 -19.44 -11.62
CA GLY A 15 4.90 -19.68 -12.80
C GLY A 15 4.47 -18.91 -14.05
N PRO A 16 3.17 -18.90 -14.41
CA PRO A 16 2.67 -18.20 -15.61
C PRO A 16 2.90 -16.68 -15.62
N TYR A 17 3.08 -16.04 -14.46
CA TYR A 17 3.32 -14.58 -14.37
C TYR A 17 4.79 -14.22 -14.51
N LEU A 18 5.69 -15.20 -14.38
CA LEU A 18 7.12 -14.95 -14.46
C LEU A 18 7.52 -14.95 -15.94
N PRO A 19 8.14 -13.88 -16.48
CA PRO A 19 8.60 -13.87 -17.86
C PRO A 19 9.72 -14.89 -18.04
N ILE A 20 9.40 -16.05 -18.62
CA ILE A 20 10.36 -17.09 -18.98
C ILE A 20 10.95 -16.72 -20.34
N GLY A 21 12.28 -16.65 -20.45
CA GLY A 21 12.99 -16.44 -21.74
C GLY A 21 13.24 -15.00 -22.17
N ALA A 22 12.54 -13.99 -21.62
CA ALA A 22 12.84 -12.58 -21.93
C ALA A 22 14.20 -12.10 -21.38
N TYR A 23 14.80 -12.87 -20.46
CA TYR A 23 16.00 -12.46 -19.73
C TYR A 23 16.95 -13.64 -19.50
N GLY A 24 17.45 -14.24 -20.59
CA GLY A 24 18.53 -15.21 -20.61
C GLY A 24 18.12 -16.69 -20.52
N PRO A 25 19.07 -17.62 -20.73
CA PRO A 25 18.85 -19.06 -20.55
C PRO A 25 18.64 -19.36 -19.06
N TYR A 26 18.11 -20.54 -18.73
CA TYR A 26 17.87 -21.10 -17.38
C TYR A 26 16.44 -20.98 -16.78
N PRO A 27 15.50 -21.85 -17.21
CA PRO A 27 14.21 -22.04 -16.55
C PRO A 27 14.27 -22.95 -15.29
N GLU A 28 15.31 -23.75 -15.09
CA GLU A 28 15.29 -24.83 -14.07
C GLU A 28 15.30 -24.36 -12.61
N ARG A 29 15.84 -23.17 -12.31
CA ARG A 29 15.95 -22.64 -10.94
C ARG A 29 14.98 -21.50 -10.63
N LEU A 30 14.04 -21.21 -11.52
CA LEU A 30 13.14 -20.05 -11.40
C LEU A 30 12.33 -20.08 -10.10
N ARG A 31 11.83 -21.26 -9.72
CA ARG A 31 11.11 -21.48 -8.46
C ARG A 31 11.98 -21.18 -7.26
N TYR A 32 13.20 -21.72 -7.19
CA TYR A 32 14.12 -21.45 -6.09
C TYR A 32 14.45 -19.96 -5.95
N GLN A 33 14.63 -19.25 -7.06
CA GLN A 33 14.85 -17.81 -7.04
C GLN A 33 13.63 -17.06 -6.48
N PHE A 34 12.42 -17.43 -6.91
CA PHE A 34 11.18 -16.85 -6.38
C PHE A 34 10.99 -17.16 -4.88
N GLU A 35 11.31 -18.39 -4.46
CA GLU A 35 11.34 -18.77 -3.04
C GLU A 35 12.37 -17.97 -2.23
N GLY A 36 13.50 -17.59 -2.85
CA GLY A 36 14.47 -16.65 -2.27
C GLY A 36 13.88 -15.26 -2.03
N VAL A 37 13.04 -14.77 -2.95
CA VAL A 37 12.29 -13.51 -2.76
C VAL A 37 11.27 -13.65 -1.62
N ILE A 38 10.53 -14.77 -1.57
CA ILE A 38 9.63 -15.08 -0.45
C ILE A 38 10.39 -15.08 0.86
N TRP A 39 11.53 -15.80 0.92
CA TRP A 39 12.39 -15.85 2.10
C TRP A 39 12.76 -14.45 2.55
N ARG A 40 13.23 -13.59 1.64
CA ARG A 40 13.65 -12.23 1.94
C ARG A 40 12.55 -11.40 2.61
N PHE A 41 11.32 -11.43 2.10
CA PHE A 41 10.22 -10.66 2.71
C PHE A 41 9.66 -11.32 3.97
N LYS A 42 9.66 -12.66 4.03
CA LYS A 42 9.19 -13.42 5.19
C LYS A 42 10.09 -13.24 6.41
N THR A 43 11.41 -13.34 6.23
CA THR A 43 12.39 -13.22 7.31
C THR A 43 12.77 -11.77 7.61
N GLY A 44 12.73 -10.89 6.61
CA GLY A 44 13.27 -9.53 6.74
C GLY A 44 14.81 -9.49 6.77
N GLY A 45 15.49 -10.62 6.53
CA GLY A 45 16.95 -10.72 6.53
C GLY A 45 17.60 -9.97 5.36
N GLN A 46 18.92 -9.78 5.40
CA GLN A 46 19.61 -9.10 4.32
C GLN A 46 19.70 -10.01 3.08
N TRP A 47 19.70 -9.42 1.87
CA TRP A 47 19.88 -10.20 0.64
C TRP A 47 21.18 -11.03 0.67
N ARG A 48 22.27 -10.48 1.23
CA ARG A 48 23.58 -11.16 1.31
C ARG A 48 23.59 -12.38 2.23
N GLU A 49 22.65 -12.46 3.17
CA GLU A 49 22.50 -13.56 4.12
C GLU A 49 21.54 -14.65 3.61
N MET A 50 20.96 -14.44 2.42
CA MET A 50 20.04 -15.39 1.83
C MET A 50 20.72 -16.75 1.63
N PRO A 51 20.07 -17.86 2.01
CA PRO A 51 20.59 -19.21 1.80
C PRO A 51 20.97 -19.47 0.34
N ARG A 52 22.14 -20.10 0.13
CA ARG A 52 22.70 -20.35 -1.21
C ARG A 52 21.86 -21.30 -2.07
N GLU A 53 20.99 -22.10 -1.45
CA GLU A 53 20.04 -22.99 -2.13
C GLU A 53 19.07 -22.24 -3.06
N PHE A 54 18.74 -20.97 -2.78
CA PHE A 54 17.93 -20.13 -3.66
C PHE A 54 18.73 -19.55 -4.85
N GLY A 55 20.04 -19.78 -4.88
CA GLY A 55 20.98 -19.22 -5.83
C GLY A 55 21.80 -18.05 -5.26
N ALA A 56 22.67 -17.48 -6.10
CA ALA A 56 23.48 -16.33 -5.71
C ALA A 56 22.59 -15.12 -5.40
N TRP A 57 22.81 -14.46 -4.26
CA TRP A 57 21.97 -13.35 -3.79
C TRP A 57 21.83 -12.22 -4.81
N SER A 58 22.90 -11.90 -5.54
CA SER A 58 22.92 -10.85 -6.56
C SER A 58 22.00 -11.19 -7.72
N THR A 59 21.96 -12.47 -8.09
CA THR A 59 21.08 -12.98 -9.15
C THR A 59 19.63 -12.91 -8.72
N VAL A 60 19.28 -13.42 -7.53
CA VAL A 60 17.90 -13.38 -7.02
C VAL A 60 17.40 -11.95 -6.84
N HIS A 61 18.24 -11.07 -6.29
CA HIS A 61 17.90 -9.65 -6.15
C HIS A 61 17.68 -8.97 -7.51
N ASN A 62 18.52 -9.27 -8.51
CA ASN A 62 18.32 -8.75 -9.87
C ASN A 62 17.01 -9.25 -10.49
N ARG A 63 16.66 -10.53 -10.27
CA ARG A 63 15.39 -11.09 -10.73
C ARG A 63 14.19 -10.47 -10.05
N PHE A 64 14.25 -10.27 -8.73
CA PHE A 64 13.24 -9.52 -8.00
C PHE A 64 13.02 -8.13 -8.62
N ARG A 65 14.09 -7.40 -8.91
CA ARG A 65 13.99 -6.09 -9.56
C ARG A 65 13.34 -6.17 -10.94
N GLN A 66 13.78 -7.12 -11.78
CA GLN A 66 13.19 -7.31 -13.11
C GLN A 66 11.70 -7.67 -13.05
N TRP A 67 11.30 -8.58 -12.16
CA TRP A 67 9.88 -8.93 -11.97
C TRP A 67 9.06 -7.77 -11.44
N ARG A 68 9.60 -6.98 -10.50
CA ARG A 68 8.97 -5.75 -10.02
C ARG A 68 8.79 -4.76 -11.16
N ASP A 69 9.84 -4.51 -11.94
CA ASP A 69 9.84 -3.50 -13.01
C ASP A 69 8.96 -3.95 -14.20
N ALA A 70 8.79 -5.27 -14.39
CA ALA A 70 7.85 -5.86 -15.33
C ALA A 70 6.40 -5.95 -14.81
N GLY A 71 6.12 -5.49 -13.58
CA GLY A 71 4.77 -5.48 -13.00
C GLY A 71 4.25 -6.85 -12.52
N VAL A 72 5.09 -7.88 -12.45
CA VAL A 72 4.73 -9.25 -12.04
C VAL A 72 4.01 -9.26 -10.70
N PHE A 73 4.55 -8.54 -9.71
CA PHE A 73 3.98 -8.53 -8.36
C PHE A 73 2.63 -7.81 -8.31
N GLU A 74 2.36 -6.83 -9.18
CA GLU A 74 1.03 -6.21 -9.24
C GLU A 74 0.03 -7.14 -9.95
N ALA A 75 0.45 -7.78 -11.04
CA ALA A 75 -0.39 -8.67 -11.85
C ALA A 75 -0.79 -9.97 -11.12
N LEU A 76 0.12 -10.54 -10.32
CA LEU A 76 -0.11 -11.82 -9.63
C LEU A 76 -1.35 -11.83 -8.72
N PRO A 77 -1.51 -10.91 -7.73
CA PRO A 77 -2.72 -10.86 -6.91
C PRO A 77 -3.96 -10.47 -7.71
N GLU A 78 -3.84 -9.64 -8.76
CA GLU A 78 -4.99 -9.33 -9.64
C GLU A 78 -5.52 -10.58 -10.33
N GLY A 79 -4.63 -11.42 -10.84
CA GLY A 79 -4.97 -12.66 -11.50
C GLY A 79 -5.52 -13.72 -10.54
N LEU A 80 -4.98 -13.80 -9.32
CA LEU A 80 -5.52 -14.67 -8.27
C LEU A 80 -6.94 -14.26 -7.85
N ILE A 81 -7.20 -12.96 -7.73
CA ILE A 81 -8.56 -12.43 -7.48
C ILE A 81 -9.48 -12.77 -8.65
N ALA A 82 -9.00 -12.67 -9.89
CA ALA A 82 -9.80 -13.01 -11.07
C ALA A 82 -10.15 -14.50 -11.13
N GLU A 83 -9.20 -15.38 -10.81
CA GLU A 83 -9.43 -16.82 -10.72
C GLU A 83 -10.41 -17.16 -9.59
N ALA A 84 -10.27 -16.55 -8.41
CA ALA A 84 -11.25 -16.68 -7.34
C ALA A 84 -12.64 -16.17 -7.77
N ALA A 85 -12.72 -15.10 -8.56
CA ALA A 85 -13.98 -14.57 -9.06
C ALA A 85 -14.64 -15.54 -10.07
N LYS A 86 -13.84 -16.21 -10.91
CA LYS A 86 -14.31 -17.27 -11.81
C LYS A 86 -14.91 -18.45 -11.04
N ARG A 87 -14.36 -18.77 -9.86
CA ARG A 87 -14.89 -19.80 -8.94
C ARG A 87 -16.09 -19.33 -8.09
N GLY A 88 -16.51 -18.07 -8.23
CA GLY A 88 -17.58 -17.50 -7.39
C GLY A 88 -17.15 -17.25 -5.94
N GLU A 89 -15.85 -17.25 -5.65
CA GLU A 89 -15.31 -17.20 -4.29
C GLU A 89 -14.96 -15.79 -3.81
N VAL A 90 -15.07 -14.76 -4.65
CA VAL A 90 -14.79 -13.37 -4.26
C VAL A 90 -16.05 -12.70 -3.70
N ASP A 91 -15.95 -12.30 -2.43
CA ASP A 91 -17.03 -11.63 -1.72
C ASP A 91 -16.82 -10.10 -1.71
N LEU A 92 -17.79 -9.38 -2.31
CA LEU A 92 -17.85 -7.93 -2.29
C LEU A 92 -19.08 -7.40 -1.51
N SER A 93 -19.79 -8.26 -0.76
CA SER A 93 -20.94 -7.84 0.05
C SER A 93 -20.52 -6.89 1.18
N LEU A 94 -19.31 -7.10 1.71
CA LEU A 94 -18.66 -6.20 2.65
C LEU A 94 -17.16 -6.11 2.37
N VAL A 95 -16.68 -4.88 2.19
CA VAL A 95 -15.25 -4.58 2.10
C VAL A 95 -14.83 -3.74 3.29
N SER A 96 -13.85 -4.22 4.06
CA SER A 96 -13.30 -3.50 5.20
C SER A 96 -12.05 -2.73 4.80
N ILE A 97 -12.00 -1.43 5.10
CA ILE A 97 -10.86 -0.56 4.85
C ILE A 97 -10.24 -0.11 6.15
N ASP A 98 -8.92 -0.21 6.22
CA ASP A 98 -8.12 0.34 7.29
C ASP A 98 -6.73 0.73 6.78
N SER A 99 -5.88 1.19 7.69
CA SER A 99 -4.48 1.42 7.42
C SER A 99 -3.59 0.80 8.48
N THR A 100 -2.33 0.54 8.13
CA THR A 100 -1.32 0.11 9.08
C THR A 100 0.00 0.79 8.82
N THR A 101 0.74 1.10 9.90
CA THR A 101 2.04 1.73 9.80
C THR A 101 3.14 0.68 9.83
N ALA A 102 4.14 0.81 8.96
CA ALA A 102 5.36 0.03 8.96
C ALA A 102 6.54 0.93 9.32
N ARG A 103 7.31 0.53 10.34
CA ARG A 103 8.56 1.23 10.70
C ARG A 103 9.57 1.00 9.58
N ALA A 104 10.24 2.06 9.16
CA ALA A 104 11.34 1.95 8.23
C ALA A 104 12.65 1.76 9.01
N HIS A 105 13.39 0.71 8.64
CA HIS A 105 14.77 0.55 9.11
C HIS A 105 15.64 1.72 8.62
N HIS A 106 16.74 2.02 9.31
CA HIS A 106 17.59 3.13 8.91
C HIS A 106 18.14 2.95 7.48
N ASP A 107 18.38 1.71 7.06
CA ASP A 107 18.78 1.37 5.68
C ASP A 107 17.76 1.80 4.62
N ALA A 108 16.47 1.78 4.95
CA ALA A 108 15.40 2.17 4.03
C ALA A 108 15.41 3.69 3.75
N ALA A 109 15.99 4.49 4.66
CA ALA A 109 16.08 5.95 4.49
C ALA A 109 17.18 6.37 3.50
N GLY A 110 18.02 5.43 3.02
CA GLY A 110 19.13 5.68 2.10
C GLY A 110 18.79 5.55 0.61
N MET A 111 17.58 5.94 0.18
CA MET A 111 17.20 5.92 -1.23
C MET A 111 18.07 6.90 -2.04
N HIS A 112 18.74 6.39 -3.06
CA HIS A 112 19.50 7.19 -4.02
C HIS A 112 18.60 7.56 -5.20
N LEU A 113 18.65 8.82 -5.60
CA LEU A 113 17.95 9.37 -6.76
C LEU A 113 19.00 10.02 -7.66
N GLY A 114 18.86 9.88 -8.97
CA GLY A 114 19.70 10.57 -9.95
C GLY A 114 19.66 12.08 -9.74
N GLU A 115 20.73 12.77 -10.10
CA GLU A 115 20.85 14.21 -9.90
C GLU A 115 19.79 15.00 -10.69
N ASP A 116 19.48 14.53 -11.89
CA ASP A 116 18.37 14.98 -12.73
C ASP A 116 17.03 14.87 -12.00
N VAL A 117 16.74 13.72 -11.40
CA VAL A 117 15.48 13.46 -10.68
C VAL A 117 15.37 14.35 -9.45
N ILE A 118 16.46 14.51 -8.68
CA ILE A 118 16.48 15.38 -7.51
C ILE A 118 16.22 16.83 -7.92
N THR A 119 16.87 17.30 -8.98
CA THR A 119 16.73 18.66 -9.47
C THR A 119 15.29 18.92 -9.97
N ALA A 120 14.69 17.96 -10.68
CA ALA A 120 13.28 18.02 -11.06
C ALA A 120 12.34 18.10 -9.84
N LEU A 121 12.61 17.31 -8.80
CA LEU A 121 11.85 17.36 -7.53
C LEU A 121 12.02 18.70 -6.81
N GLU A 122 13.21 19.31 -6.84
CA GLU A 122 13.47 20.63 -6.27
C GLU A 122 12.67 21.73 -6.98
N LYS A 123 12.58 21.65 -8.32
CA LYS A 123 11.77 22.56 -9.14
C LYS A 123 10.28 22.39 -8.84
N ALA A 124 9.77 21.16 -8.87
CA ALA A 124 8.37 20.86 -8.57
C ALA A 124 7.96 21.32 -7.16
N ALA A 125 8.84 21.14 -6.17
CA ALA A 125 8.58 21.61 -4.80
C ALA A 125 8.53 23.14 -4.69
N ALA A 126 9.34 23.87 -5.47
CA ALA A 126 9.29 25.33 -5.52
C ALA A 126 7.98 25.83 -6.16
N GLU A 127 7.48 25.14 -7.18
CA GLU A 127 6.19 25.43 -7.82
C GLU A 127 5.01 25.16 -6.87
N GLU A 128 5.03 24.04 -6.12
CA GLU A 128 4.05 23.76 -5.04
C GLU A 128 4.03 24.85 -3.96
N GLU A 129 5.18 25.42 -3.62
CA GLU A 129 5.29 26.48 -2.61
C GLU A 129 4.75 27.83 -3.13
N LYS A 130 5.06 28.19 -4.38
CA LYS A 130 4.53 29.38 -5.06
C LYS A 130 3.01 29.34 -5.24
N THR A 131 2.44 28.16 -5.48
CA THR A 131 0.98 28.00 -5.58
C THR A 131 0.29 28.09 -4.22
N ARG A 132 0.94 27.63 -3.13
CA ARG A 132 0.43 27.81 -1.76
C ARG A 132 0.46 29.26 -1.29
N SER A 133 1.50 30.02 -1.63
CA SER A 133 1.61 31.43 -1.21
C SER A 133 0.56 32.33 -1.90
N LYS A 134 0.12 31.99 -3.11
CA LYS A 134 -0.98 32.71 -3.81
C LYS A 134 -2.37 32.50 -3.19
N GLY A 135 -2.55 31.55 -2.26
CA GLY A 135 -3.83 31.24 -1.63
C GLY A 135 -4.01 31.77 -0.20
N GLY A 136 -3.00 32.42 0.37
CA GLY A 136 -3.08 33.13 1.66
C GLY A 136 -3.13 34.63 1.43
N SER A 137 -3.92 35.36 2.22
CA SER A 137 -3.90 36.83 2.23
C SER A 137 -2.47 37.34 2.43
N LEU A 138 -2.06 38.27 1.58
CA LEU A 138 -0.77 38.95 1.63
C LEU A 138 -0.75 39.83 2.89
N GLU A 139 -0.19 39.32 3.99
CA GLU A 139 0.41 40.18 4.99
C GLU A 139 1.90 40.31 4.64
N GLU A 140 2.26 41.52 4.25
CA GLU A 140 3.63 41.97 4.03
C GLU A 140 4.48 41.68 5.26
N GLN A 141 5.61 41.02 5.06
CA GLN A 141 6.75 41.18 5.94
C GLN A 141 7.87 41.82 5.13
N SER A 142 8.13 43.07 5.49
CA SER A 142 9.18 43.92 4.97
C SER A 142 10.57 43.38 5.34
N GLY A 143 11.55 43.89 4.59
CA GLY A 143 12.90 43.36 4.45
C GLY A 143 13.70 43.13 5.72
N GLN A 144 14.54 42.09 5.64
CA GLN A 144 15.93 42.17 6.07
C GLN A 144 16.76 41.36 5.07
N ASP A 145 17.52 42.07 4.25
CA ASP A 145 18.52 41.52 3.34
C ASP A 145 19.71 41.08 4.19
N VAL A 146 19.61 39.90 4.80
CA VAL A 146 20.73 39.25 5.47
C VAL A 146 21.51 38.55 4.38
N THR A 147 22.70 39.06 4.06
CA THR A 147 23.70 38.38 3.22
C THR A 147 23.77 36.92 3.65
N ALA A 148 23.24 36.03 2.82
CA ALA A 148 23.05 34.64 3.19
C ALA A 148 24.43 33.97 3.35
N ASP A 149 24.73 33.54 4.57
CA ASP A 149 25.92 32.73 4.88
C ASP A 149 25.96 31.50 3.93
N PRO A 150 26.99 31.36 3.07
CA PRO A 150 27.09 30.27 2.11
C PRO A 150 27.01 28.88 2.77
N GLU A 151 27.53 28.73 4.00
CA GLU A 151 27.41 27.48 4.75
C GLU A 151 25.96 27.21 5.16
N TRP A 152 25.23 28.25 5.54
CA TRP A 152 23.81 28.14 5.89
C TRP A 152 22.95 27.74 4.69
N GLU A 153 23.22 28.34 3.51
CA GLU A 153 22.52 27.98 2.27
C GLU A 153 22.79 26.53 1.86
N GLU A 154 24.05 26.08 1.93
CA GLU A 154 24.40 24.70 1.62
C GLU A 154 23.76 23.71 2.61
N ARG A 155 23.78 24.02 3.92
CA ARG A 155 23.05 23.23 4.94
C ARG A 155 21.55 23.17 4.65
N ARG A 156 20.94 24.27 4.19
CA ARG A 156 19.52 24.34 3.81
C ARG A 156 19.24 23.47 2.58
N ARG A 157 20.11 23.53 1.57
CA ARG A 157 20.04 22.70 0.36
C ARG A 157 20.13 21.20 0.69
N ILE A 158 21.11 20.79 1.50
CA ILE A 158 21.26 19.40 1.96
C ILE A 158 19.98 18.91 2.67
N ARG A 159 19.44 19.71 3.60
CA ARG A 159 18.19 19.37 4.31
C ARG A 159 16.99 19.26 3.37
N ARG A 160 16.88 20.16 2.39
CA ARG A 160 15.82 20.14 1.36
C ARG A 160 15.89 18.88 0.51
N ARG A 161 17.07 18.56 -0.04
CA ARG A 161 17.31 17.33 -0.82
C ARG A 161 16.99 16.07 -0.01
N ARG A 162 17.41 16.02 1.26
CA ARG A 162 17.06 14.91 2.16
C ARG A 162 15.54 14.77 2.32
N ARG A 163 14.82 15.87 2.50
CA ARG A 163 13.35 15.87 2.63
C ARG A 163 12.67 15.36 1.37
N LEU A 164 13.16 15.76 0.19
CA LEU A 164 12.64 15.30 -1.11
C LEU A 164 12.88 13.81 -1.33
N ARG A 165 14.07 13.30 -1.00
CA ARG A 165 14.37 11.85 -1.04
C ARG A 165 13.42 11.05 -0.16
N LEU A 166 13.15 11.52 1.06
CA LEU A 166 12.19 10.86 1.95
C LEU A 166 10.74 10.94 1.43
N LYS A 167 10.32 12.08 0.85
CA LYS A 167 9.00 12.23 0.19
C LYS A 167 8.87 11.24 -0.97
N ALA A 168 9.87 11.16 -1.86
CA ALA A 168 9.92 10.22 -2.98
C ALA A 168 9.92 8.75 -2.51
N ALA A 169 10.60 8.45 -1.41
CA ALA A 169 10.59 7.12 -0.82
C ALA A 169 9.25 6.75 -0.14
N LEU A 170 8.27 7.65 -0.08
CA LEU A 170 7.04 7.52 0.73
C LEU A 170 7.37 7.18 2.20
N LEU A 171 8.37 7.87 2.73
CA LEU A 171 8.80 7.79 4.10
C LEU A 171 8.49 9.11 4.79
N GLY A 172 7.93 9.06 5.98
CA GLY A 172 7.83 10.26 6.80
C GLY A 172 7.85 10.01 8.30
N ARG A 173 8.08 11.10 9.04
CA ARG A 173 8.28 11.06 10.48
C ARG A 173 6.94 10.90 11.20
N SER A 174 6.87 9.89 12.05
CA SER A 174 5.81 9.70 13.03
C SER A 174 6.42 9.53 14.42
N ARG A 175 5.59 9.27 15.45
CA ARG A 175 6.06 9.01 16.83
C ARG A 175 7.09 7.86 16.91
N GLY A 176 7.05 6.92 15.97
CA GLY A 176 7.93 5.75 15.93
C GLY A 176 9.17 5.87 15.05
N GLY A 177 9.53 7.08 14.61
CA GLY A 177 10.65 7.35 13.70
C GLY A 177 10.21 7.50 12.24
N GLN A 178 11.07 7.09 11.30
CA GLN A 178 10.72 7.10 9.88
C GLN A 178 9.78 5.92 9.58
N THR A 179 8.66 6.19 8.93
CA THR A 179 7.59 5.22 8.72
C THR A 179 6.91 5.38 7.37
N SER A 180 6.32 4.30 6.88
CA SER A 180 5.34 4.30 5.79
C SER A 180 3.99 3.84 6.30
N LYS A 181 2.92 4.22 5.61
CA LYS A 181 1.56 3.80 5.92
C LYS A 181 0.97 3.07 4.73
N VAL A 182 0.44 1.88 4.99
CA VAL A 182 -0.23 1.03 4.01
C VAL A 182 -1.73 1.12 4.27
N HIS A 183 -2.48 1.68 3.33
CA HIS A 183 -3.94 1.68 3.34
C HIS A 183 -4.41 0.49 2.51
N LEU A 184 -5.34 -0.30 3.04
CA LEU A 184 -5.72 -1.56 2.41
C LEU A 184 -7.21 -1.84 2.52
N ALA A 185 -7.70 -2.61 1.55
CA ALA A 185 -9.05 -3.18 1.54
C ALA A 185 -8.99 -4.70 1.73
N ALA A 186 -9.91 -5.23 2.52
CA ALA A 186 -10.07 -6.65 2.79
C ALA A 186 -11.50 -7.11 2.46
N ASP A 187 -11.63 -8.34 1.98
CA ASP A 187 -12.93 -9.04 1.93
C ASP A 187 -13.26 -9.73 3.27
N ARG A 188 -14.44 -10.37 3.32
CA ARG A 188 -14.91 -11.10 4.51
C ARG A 188 -14.04 -12.31 4.88
N LYS A 189 -13.31 -12.91 3.94
CA LYS A 189 -12.36 -14.01 4.19
C LYS A 189 -10.98 -13.53 4.68
N CYS A 190 -10.84 -12.23 4.97
CA CYS A 190 -9.58 -11.59 5.37
C CYS A 190 -8.50 -11.75 4.29
N ARG A 191 -8.87 -11.56 3.01
CA ARG A 191 -7.97 -11.56 1.86
C ARG A 191 -7.82 -10.13 1.33
N PRO A 192 -6.61 -9.73 0.91
CA PRO A 192 -6.34 -8.38 0.44
C PRO A 192 -6.92 -8.14 -0.96
N LEU A 193 -7.59 -7.00 -1.15
CA LEU A 193 -8.17 -6.58 -2.42
C LEU A 193 -7.42 -5.41 -3.07
N ALA A 194 -6.84 -4.51 -2.26
CA ALA A 194 -6.14 -3.33 -2.77
C ALA A 194 -5.13 -2.79 -1.74
N PHE A 195 -4.08 -2.14 -2.25
CA PHE A 195 -3.10 -1.41 -1.44
C PHE A 195 -2.82 0.00 -2.00
N VAL A 196 -2.69 0.96 -1.09
CA VAL A 196 -2.14 2.28 -1.35
C VAL A 196 -1.06 2.56 -0.31
N LEU A 197 0.16 2.85 -0.76
CA LEU A 197 1.28 3.22 0.10
C LEU A 197 1.39 4.74 0.19
N THR A 198 1.58 5.27 1.39
CA THR A 198 1.87 6.69 1.62
C THR A 198 2.98 6.86 2.65
N ALA A 199 3.49 8.08 2.78
CA ALA A 199 4.35 8.44 3.91
C ALA A 199 3.61 8.28 5.25
N GLY A 200 4.33 7.93 6.32
CA GLY A 200 3.73 7.51 7.59
C GLY A 200 2.85 8.54 8.30
N GLN A 201 3.11 9.84 8.11
CA GLN A 201 2.31 10.93 8.65
C GLN A 201 1.01 11.23 7.87
N ALA A 202 0.80 10.58 6.71
CA ALA A 202 -0.39 10.80 5.91
C ALA A 202 -1.66 10.45 6.71
N ALA A 203 -2.68 11.31 6.60
CA ALA A 203 -3.98 11.04 7.20
C ALA A 203 -4.71 9.92 6.45
N ASP A 204 -5.57 9.19 7.17
CA ASP A 204 -6.26 8.01 6.61
C ASP A 204 -7.44 8.43 5.74
N SER A 205 -8.23 9.42 6.19
CA SER A 205 -9.46 9.87 5.52
C SER A 205 -9.28 10.18 4.03
N PRO A 206 -8.24 10.91 3.57
CA PRO A 206 -8.00 11.20 2.15
C PRO A 206 -7.67 9.95 1.31
N GLN A 207 -7.19 8.88 1.92
CA GLN A 207 -6.76 7.65 1.22
C GLN A 207 -7.89 6.63 1.04
N PHE A 208 -9.06 6.86 1.65
CA PHE A 208 -10.25 6.02 1.53
C PHE A 208 -10.70 5.84 0.07
N ILE A 209 -10.89 6.94 -0.65
CA ILE A 209 -11.33 6.92 -2.06
C ILE A 209 -10.24 6.31 -2.96
N PRO A 210 -8.94 6.68 -2.84
CA PRO A 210 -7.86 5.99 -3.54
C PRO A 210 -7.86 4.47 -3.38
N VAL A 211 -8.05 3.95 -2.16
CA VAL A 211 -8.16 2.49 -1.92
C VAL A 211 -9.36 1.90 -2.64
N LEU A 212 -10.54 2.52 -2.54
CA LEU A 212 -11.75 2.04 -3.23
C LEU A 212 -11.63 2.08 -4.76
N LYS A 213 -10.92 3.06 -5.32
CA LYS A 213 -10.70 3.15 -6.77
C LYS A 213 -9.82 2.03 -7.31
N LYS A 214 -8.94 1.47 -6.48
CA LYS A 214 -8.13 0.30 -6.83
C LYS A 214 -8.90 -1.01 -6.76
N LEU A 215 -10.07 -1.06 -6.13
CA LEU A 215 -10.89 -2.27 -6.07
C LEU A 215 -11.43 -2.61 -7.46
N ARG A 216 -10.89 -3.68 -8.05
CA ARG A 216 -11.25 -4.16 -9.37
C ARG A 216 -11.21 -5.69 -9.38
N VAL A 217 -12.38 -6.31 -9.38
CA VAL A 217 -12.51 -7.78 -9.49
C VAL A 217 -12.88 -8.10 -10.93
N ARG A 218 -11.92 -8.62 -11.70
CA ARG A 218 -12.16 -9.08 -13.08
C ARG A 218 -12.91 -10.42 -13.01
N GLY A 219 -14.09 -10.49 -13.61
CA GLY A 219 -14.82 -11.74 -13.79
C GLY A 219 -14.51 -12.39 -15.15
N PRO A 220 -15.09 -13.57 -15.45
CA PRO A 220 -14.89 -14.24 -16.73
C PRO A 220 -15.47 -13.46 -17.91
N VAL A 221 -16.53 -12.67 -17.69
CA VAL A 221 -17.20 -11.88 -18.73
C VAL A 221 -17.51 -10.48 -18.22
N GLY A 222 -17.39 -9.48 -19.11
CA GLY A 222 -17.85 -8.11 -18.88
C GLY A 222 -16.86 -7.20 -18.15
N ARG A 223 -17.35 -6.02 -17.74
CA ARG A 223 -16.53 -5.01 -17.05
C ARG A 223 -16.17 -5.49 -15.63
N PRO A 224 -14.96 -5.19 -15.13
CA PRO A 224 -14.59 -5.54 -13.76
C PRO A 224 -15.58 -4.98 -12.73
N ARG A 225 -15.93 -5.78 -11.72
CA ARG A 225 -16.71 -5.35 -10.57
C ARG A 225 -15.87 -4.41 -9.73
N THR A 226 -16.35 -3.17 -9.57
CA THR A 226 -15.64 -2.12 -8.82
C THR A 226 -16.45 -1.58 -7.64
N ARG A 227 -17.68 -2.06 -7.46
CA ARG A 227 -18.62 -1.57 -6.44
C ARG A 227 -18.92 -2.70 -5.45
N PRO A 228 -18.49 -2.58 -4.19
CA PRO A 228 -18.98 -3.43 -3.11
C PRO A 228 -20.37 -2.98 -2.63
N ASP A 229 -21.11 -3.90 -2.00
CA ASP A 229 -22.46 -3.59 -1.50
C ASP A 229 -22.37 -2.72 -0.23
N ALA A 230 -21.39 -3.01 0.62
CA ALA A 230 -21.09 -2.24 1.82
C ALA A 230 -19.58 -2.04 2.02
N VAL A 231 -19.22 -0.91 2.64
CA VAL A 231 -17.84 -0.64 3.07
C VAL A 231 -17.82 -0.34 4.56
N ALA A 232 -17.03 -1.13 5.30
CA ALA A 232 -16.70 -0.88 6.69
C ALA A 232 -15.38 -0.15 6.82
N GLY A 233 -15.28 0.76 7.79
CA GLY A 233 -14.04 1.45 8.08
C GLY A 233 -14.10 2.15 9.43
N ASP A 234 -12.94 2.44 10.00
CA ASP A 234 -12.86 3.21 11.22
C ASP A 234 -13.53 4.60 11.08
N LYS A 235 -13.95 5.12 12.22
CA LYS A 235 -14.48 6.45 12.44
C LYS A 235 -13.63 7.58 11.84
N ALA A 236 -12.32 7.40 11.69
CA ALA A 236 -11.46 8.35 10.97
C ALA A 236 -11.87 8.57 9.49
N TYR A 237 -12.56 7.61 8.87
CA TYR A 237 -13.03 7.68 7.49
C TYR A 237 -14.39 8.36 7.31
N SER A 238 -15.03 8.83 8.39
CA SER A 238 -16.38 9.43 8.40
C SER A 238 -16.52 10.80 7.72
N SER A 239 -15.54 11.27 6.93
CA SER A 239 -15.57 12.58 6.30
C SER A 239 -16.76 12.76 5.34
N ARG A 240 -17.25 14.00 5.19
CA ARG A 240 -18.38 14.31 4.29
C ARG A 240 -18.08 13.89 2.85
N GLY A 241 -16.86 14.10 2.37
CA GLY A 241 -16.42 13.69 1.03
C GLY A 241 -16.50 12.18 0.82
N ASN A 242 -16.03 11.38 1.79
CA ASN A 242 -16.12 9.92 1.72
C ASN A 242 -17.56 9.44 1.72
N ARG A 243 -18.42 10.04 2.58
CA ARG A 243 -19.86 9.72 2.61
C ARG A 243 -20.57 10.07 1.31
N ALA A 244 -20.27 11.24 0.73
CA ALA A 244 -20.82 11.66 -0.56
C ALA A 244 -20.41 10.70 -1.68
N HIS A 245 -19.14 10.29 -1.72
CA HIS A 245 -18.63 9.31 -2.69
C HIS A 245 -19.37 7.96 -2.58
N LEU A 246 -19.53 7.43 -1.35
CA LEU A 246 -20.24 6.17 -1.12
C LEU A 246 -21.71 6.26 -1.57
N ARG A 247 -22.40 7.36 -1.22
CA ARG A 247 -23.79 7.60 -1.64
C ARG A 247 -23.93 7.70 -3.16
N GLN A 248 -23.06 8.46 -3.81
CA GLN A 248 -23.07 8.62 -5.28
C GLN A 248 -22.87 7.27 -6.00
N ARG A 249 -22.09 6.36 -5.41
CA ARG A 249 -21.87 5.02 -5.97
C ARG A 249 -22.94 4.01 -5.53
N GLY A 250 -23.84 4.36 -4.61
CA GLY A 250 -24.82 3.43 -4.05
C GLY A 250 -24.20 2.35 -3.16
N ILE A 251 -23.15 2.68 -2.41
CA ILE A 251 -22.45 1.77 -1.49
C ILE A 251 -22.91 2.05 -0.06
N LYS A 252 -23.35 1.01 0.67
CA LYS A 252 -23.74 1.14 2.08
C LYS A 252 -22.52 1.49 2.95
N ALA A 253 -22.62 2.57 3.72
CA ALA A 253 -21.50 3.09 4.49
C ALA A 253 -21.54 2.63 5.97
N VAL A 254 -20.77 1.61 6.30
CA VAL A 254 -20.67 0.99 7.64
C VAL A 254 -19.52 1.61 8.43
N ILE A 255 -19.61 2.92 8.63
CA ILE A 255 -18.58 3.73 9.29
C ILE A 255 -19.26 4.46 10.46
N PRO A 256 -18.74 4.36 11.69
CA PRO A 256 -19.27 5.13 12.82
C PRO A 256 -18.99 6.63 12.67
N GLU A 257 -19.83 7.48 13.24
CA GLU A 257 -19.62 8.93 13.21
C GLU A 257 -18.81 9.44 14.40
N LYS A 258 -18.04 10.53 14.18
CA LYS A 258 -17.43 11.34 15.25
C LYS A 258 -18.48 11.85 16.22
N LYS A 259 -18.22 11.76 17.53
CA LYS A 259 -19.17 12.19 18.58
C LYS A 259 -19.57 13.66 18.34
N ASP A 260 -18.60 14.49 17.98
CA ASP A 260 -18.78 15.91 17.68
C ASP A 260 -19.61 16.15 16.40
N GLN A 261 -19.46 15.28 15.40
CA GLN A 261 -20.25 15.37 14.16
C GLN A 261 -21.71 14.96 14.40
N ALA A 262 -21.93 13.94 15.23
CA ALA A 262 -23.27 13.55 15.66
C ALA A 262 -23.94 14.67 16.48
N ALA A 263 -23.20 15.30 17.40
CA ALA A 263 -23.69 16.43 18.19
C ALA A 263 -24.02 17.65 17.31
N ASN A 264 -23.15 18.00 16.35
CA ASN A 264 -23.39 19.10 15.43
C ASN A 264 -24.54 18.84 14.45
N ARG A 265 -24.83 17.58 14.11
CA ARG A 265 -26.04 17.21 13.34
C ARG A 265 -27.31 17.27 14.18
N LYS A 266 -27.26 16.80 15.44
CA LYS A 266 -28.39 16.91 16.37
C LYS A 266 -28.79 18.39 16.56
N LYS A 267 -27.81 19.30 16.60
CA LYS A 267 -28.03 20.75 16.64
C LYS A 267 -28.69 21.33 15.37
N LYS A 268 -28.65 20.64 14.22
CA LYS A 268 -29.23 21.11 12.94
C LYS A 268 -30.69 20.72 12.72
N GLY A 269 -31.30 19.92 13.60
CA GLY A 269 -32.72 19.58 13.53
C GLY A 269 -33.17 18.93 12.21
N SER A 270 -34.41 19.19 11.80
CA SER A 270 -35.03 18.63 10.58
C SER A 270 -34.40 19.12 9.26
N GLY A 271 -33.66 20.23 9.27
CA GLY A 271 -32.98 20.79 8.08
C GLY A 271 -31.66 20.09 7.68
N GLY A 272 -31.28 18.99 8.33
CA GLY A 272 -30.06 18.24 7.99
C GLY A 272 -29.53 17.25 9.04
N GLY A 273 -30.30 16.98 10.10
CA GLY A 273 -29.90 16.19 11.27
C GLY A 273 -30.29 14.72 11.26
N ARG A 274 -30.71 14.11 10.13
CA ARG A 274 -31.06 12.68 10.11
C ARG A 274 -29.84 11.84 10.54
N PRO A 275 -29.93 11.06 11.64
CA PRO A 275 -28.84 10.22 12.11
C PRO A 275 -28.41 9.26 11.02
N VAL A 276 -27.10 9.09 10.82
CA VAL A 276 -26.60 8.02 9.97
C VAL A 276 -26.73 6.74 10.77
N SER A 277 -27.72 5.91 10.43
CA SER A 277 -27.78 4.55 10.94
C SER A 277 -26.53 3.83 10.47
N HIS A 278 -25.68 3.44 11.42
CA HIS A 278 -24.61 2.50 11.14
C HIS A 278 -25.12 1.12 11.57
N ASP A 279 -24.94 0.15 10.68
CA ASP A 279 -25.29 -1.24 10.95
C ASP A 279 -24.24 -1.82 11.90
N ALA A 280 -24.60 -1.89 13.19
CA ALA A 280 -23.67 -2.27 14.25
C ALA A 280 -23.20 -3.72 14.11
N ASP A 281 -24.06 -4.61 13.60
CA ASP A 281 -23.71 -6.01 13.38
C ASP A 281 -22.75 -6.15 12.20
N LEU A 282 -23.03 -5.45 11.09
CA LEU A 282 -22.12 -5.41 9.96
C LEU A 282 -20.78 -4.72 10.31
N TYR A 283 -20.78 -3.81 11.29
CA TYR A 283 -19.55 -3.16 11.78
C TYR A 283 -18.65 -4.12 12.58
N LYS A 284 -19.21 -5.13 13.27
CA LYS A 284 -18.41 -6.16 13.98
C LYS A 284 -17.48 -6.91 13.01
N GLU A 285 -17.91 -7.05 11.75
CA GLU A 285 -17.12 -7.69 10.71
C GLU A 285 -15.93 -6.85 10.22
N ARG A 286 -15.79 -5.57 10.64
CA ARG A 286 -14.59 -4.76 10.37
C ARG A 286 -13.30 -5.47 10.83
N ASN A 287 -13.36 -6.32 11.85
CA ASN A 287 -12.23 -7.15 12.31
C ASN A 287 -11.57 -7.98 11.19
N THR A 288 -12.22 -8.17 10.03
CA THR A 288 -11.62 -8.81 8.84
C THR A 288 -10.35 -8.10 8.35
N VAL A 289 -10.34 -6.76 8.30
CA VAL A 289 -9.14 -6.00 7.86
C VAL A 289 -8.04 -6.01 8.92
N GLU A 290 -8.38 -6.01 10.20
CA GLU A 290 -7.41 -6.12 11.30
C GLU A 290 -6.72 -7.49 11.30
N ARG A 291 -7.49 -8.56 11.11
CA ARG A 291 -6.94 -9.91 10.91
C ARG A 291 -6.08 -10.00 9.66
N LEU A 292 -6.47 -9.35 8.55
CA LEU A 292 -5.62 -9.25 7.37
C LEU A 292 -4.30 -8.53 7.68
N ILE A 293 -4.33 -7.39 8.36
CA ILE A 293 -3.12 -6.66 8.77
C ILE A 293 -2.18 -7.57 9.56
N ASN A 294 -2.71 -8.35 10.51
CA ASN A 294 -1.93 -9.34 11.26
C ASN A 294 -1.35 -10.42 10.36
N LYS A 295 -2.13 -10.96 9.40
CA LYS A 295 -1.64 -11.92 8.40
C LYS A 295 -0.51 -11.31 7.55
N LEU A 296 -0.61 -10.06 7.13
CA LEU A 296 0.43 -9.38 6.35
C LEU A 296 1.71 -9.23 7.18
N LYS A 297 1.58 -8.74 8.41
CA LYS A 297 2.70 -8.47 9.33
C LYS A 297 3.34 -9.71 9.96
N ALA A 298 2.76 -10.89 9.75
CA ALA A 298 3.44 -12.15 10.06
C ALA A 298 4.76 -12.31 9.28
N TRP A 299 4.92 -11.62 8.14
CA TRP A 299 6.19 -11.51 7.42
C TRP A 299 6.97 -10.29 7.93
N ARG A 300 8.17 -10.54 8.47
CA ARG A 300 8.97 -9.51 9.16
C ARG A 300 9.39 -8.37 8.23
N GLY A 301 9.71 -8.69 6.96
CA GLY A 301 10.03 -7.69 5.94
C GLY A 301 8.83 -6.85 5.50
N ILE A 302 7.60 -7.21 5.88
CA ILE A 302 6.40 -6.40 5.71
C ILE A 302 6.11 -5.59 6.97
N ALA A 303 6.25 -6.19 8.16
CA ALA A 303 6.06 -5.51 9.43
C ALA A 303 7.04 -4.34 9.63
N THR A 304 8.31 -4.54 9.24
CA THR A 304 9.35 -3.53 9.19
C THR A 304 9.83 -3.38 7.75
N ARG A 305 9.77 -2.16 7.24
CA ARG A 305 10.23 -1.82 5.89
C ARG A 305 11.75 -1.67 5.89
N TYR A 306 12.43 -2.57 5.18
CA TYR A 306 13.87 -2.46 4.89
C TYR A 306 14.14 -1.89 3.49
N ASP A 307 13.14 -1.97 2.60
CA ASP A 307 13.26 -1.55 1.21
C ASP A 307 13.33 -0.02 1.06
N LYS A 308 14.34 0.43 0.31
CA LYS A 308 14.60 1.85 0.05
C LYS A 308 13.53 2.50 -0.83
N THR A 309 13.07 1.79 -1.85
CA THR A 309 12.10 2.31 -2.82
C THR A 309 10.67 1.92 -2.42
N PRO A 310 9.66 2.75 -2.71
CA PRO A 310 8.27 2.40 -2.48
C PRO A 310 7.84 1.20 -3.32
N ASP A 311 8.32 1.09 -4.55
CA ASP A 311 7.95 0.01 -5.48
C ASP A 311 8.44 -1.36 -5.00
N SER A 312 9.66 -1.44 -4.44
CA SER A 312 10.15 -2.67 -3.83
C SER A 312 9.32 -3.08 -2.62
N TYR A 313 8.90 -2.13 -1.78
CA TYR A 313 8.07 -2.43 -0.62
C TYR A 313 6.64 -2.84 -1.03
N LEU A 314 6.06 -2.16 -2.03
CA LEU A 314 4.78 -2.54 -2.63
C LEU A 314 4.83 -3.93 -3.26
N ALA A 315 5.90 -4.26 -3.98
CA ALA A 315 6.09 -5.61 -4.53
C ALA A 315 6.09 -6.69 -3.43
N GLY A 316 6.71 -6.41 -2.28
CA GLY A 316 6.64 -7.28 -1.10
C GLY A 316 5.22 -7.44 -0.54
N LEU A 317 4.46 -6.34 -0.45
CA LEU A 317 3.05 -6.37 -0.02
C LEU A 317 2.19 -7.20 -0.97
N HIS A 318 2.37 -7.02 -2.27
CA HIS A 318 1.65 -7.78 -3.28
C HIS A 318 2.07 -9.26 -3.31
N LEU A 319 3.35 -9.57 -3.10
CA LEU A 319 3.82 -10.94 -2.94
C LEU A 319 3.13 -11.60 -1.72
N ARG A 320 3.12 -10.93 -0.58
CA ARG A 320 2.46 -11.45 0.62
C ARG A 320 0.96 -11.64 0.38
N ALA A 321 0.31 -10.71 -0.32
CA ALA A 321 -1.08 -10.82 -0.71
C ALA A 321 -1.35 -12.03 -1.59
N SER A 322 -0.50 -12.25 -2.60
CA SER A 322 -0.58 -13.41 -3.49
C SER A 322 -0.49 -14.72 -2.70
N MET A 323 0.44 -14.81 -1.74
CA MET A 323 0.55 -15.98 -0.86
C MET A 323 -0.65 -16.20 0.06
N ILE A 324 -1.42 -15.16 0.40
CA ILE A 324 -2.67 -15.31 1.15
C ILE A 324 -3.76 -15.88 0.24
N TRP A 325 -3.87 -15.39 -0.99
CA TRP A 325 -4.83 -15.87 -1.98
C TRP A 325 -4.56 -17.30 -2.42
N ILE A 326 -3.31 -17.63 -2.78
CA ILE A 326 -2.90 -18.96 -3.21
C ILE A 326 -3.26 -20.01 -2.15
N LYS A 327 -2.95 -19.74 -0.88
CA LYS A 327 -3.27 -20.67 0.23
C LYS A 327 -4.76 -20.88 0.45
N ASP A 328 -5.58 -19.90 0.11
CA ASP A 328 -7.04 -20.05 0.19
C ASP A 328 -7.54 -20.89 -0.98
N LEU A 329 -7.10 -20.57 -2.20
CA LEU A 329 -7.49 -21.26 -3.44
C LEU A 329 -7.04 -22.73 -3.50
N THR A 330 -5.91 -23.07 -2.91
CA THR A 330 -5.42 -24.47 -2.85
C THR A 330 -6.06 -25.28 -1.74
N ARG A 331 -6.62 -24.63 -0.70
CA ARG A 331 -7.38 -25.30 0.36
C ARG A 331 -8.77 -25.74 -0.09
N THR A 332 -9.36 -25.03 -1.04
CA THR A 332 -10.72 -25.30 -1.55
C THR A 332 -10.74 -26.41 -2.61
N THR A 333 -9.58 -26.81 -3.14
CA THR A 333 -9.42 -27.90 -4.11
C THR A 333 -9.31 -29.30 -3.50
N HIS A 334 -9.45 -29.44 -2.18
CA HIS A 334 -9.53 -30.71 -1.45
C HIS A 334 -10.80 -30.71 -0.61
#